data_AF-A0AAP7FRU9-F1
#
_entry.id   AF-A0AAP7FRU9-F1
#
_cell.length_a   1.000
_cell.length_b   1.000
_cell.length_c   1.000
_cell.angle_alpha   90.00
_cell.angle_beta   90.00
_cell.angle_gamma   90.00
#
_symmetry.space_group_name_H-M   'P 1'
#
loop_
_entity.id
_entity.type
_entity.pdbx_description
1 polymer ?
#
loop_
_entity_poly.entity_id
_entity_poly.type
_entity_poly.pdbx_seq_one_letter_code
_entity_poly.pdbx_strand_id
1 'polypeptide(L)'
;MLNNALEAFLDLAGLNLDIKPLHALSPAQARATFESSSQRLRWPVPWDLRVEDLSAVVRDGSSLALRLYRPSVDAGENLPVVLYFHGGGYVVGSLDSHDGVCRELAGRTRCAVLSVGYRLAPEHRFPTAHEDCADAVQWLATQGRRLGLDPARVVFAGDSAGATLATALAIEAARQGPQAAITPVGQLLCYPITDASCKRSSHTVFGEGYLLEDETLDWFYAQYAQSDEDRRDWRFSPLLADELAGLAPAIILLAGLDPLLDEGKAYAARLEQAGVDVECIVAEGLTHDLLRTLSIVPEVTEVYDQLADGVRRWLQAEGIGSR
;
A
#
# COMPACT_ATOMS: atom_id res chain seq x y z
N MET A 1 5.38 -0.91 23.99
CA MET A 1 6.74 -1.49 24.04
C MET A 1 6.96 -2.26 22.75
N LEU A 2 8.20 -2.28 22.24
CA LEU A 2 8.55 -2.97 20.99
C LEU A 2 8.33 -4.49 21.15
N ASN A 3 7.88 -5.15 20.07
CA ASN A 3 7.83 -6.61 20.04
C ASN A 3 9.25 -7.19 20.22
N ASN A 4 9.40 -8.16 21.12
CA ASN A 4 10.72 -8.70 21.49
C ASN A 4 11.52 -9.29 20.32
N ALA A 5 10.86 -9.91 19.34
CA ALA A 5 11.53 -10.46 18.16
C ALA A 5 12.01 -9.35 17.23
N LEU A 6 11.23 -8.27 17.12
CA LEU A 6 11.60 -7.10 16.35
C LEU A 6 12.71 -6.29 17.02
N GLU A 7 12.68 -6.15 18.34
CA GLU A 7 13.77 -5.55 19.14
C GLU A 7 15.09 -6.29 18.92
N ALA A 8 15.09 -7.63 19.05
CA ALA A 8 16.27 -8.44 18.80
C ALA A 8 16.77 -8.33 17.35
N PHE A 9 15.87 -8.19 16.38
CA PHE A 9 16.24 -7.98 14.98
C PHE A 9 16.88 -6.61 14.76
N LEU A 10 16.30 -5.53 15.29
CA LEU A 10 16.83 -4.17 15.16
C LEU A 10 18.20 -4.05 15.85
N ASP A 11 18.37 -4.67 17.02
CA ASP A 11 19.66 -4.73 17.72
C ASP A 11 20.71 -5.47 16.88
N LEU A 12 20.36 -6.64 16.33
CA LEU A 12 21.27 -7.42 15.48
C LEU A 12 21.66 -6.66 14.21
N ALA A 13 20.70 -5.95 13.61
CA ALA A 13 20.92 -5.14 12.42
C ALA A 13 21.82 -3.93 12.72
N GLY A 14 21.58 -3.23 13.83
CA GLY A 14 22.39 -2.09 14.27
C GLY A 14 23.81 -2.49 14.69
N LEU A 15 24.00 -3.67 15.29
CA LEU A 15 25.30 -4.11 15.80
C LEU A 15 26.21 -4.73 14.73
N ASN A 16 25.66 -5.39 13.70
CA ASN A 16 26.46 -6.22 12.78
C ASN A 16 26.49 -5.77 11.31
N LEU A 17 25.63 -4.83 10.89
CA LEU A 17 25.42 -4.58 9.45
C LEU A 17 25.79 -3.17 8.96
N ASP A 18 26.25 -2.25 9.84
CA ASP A 18 26.58 -0.85 9.50
C ASP A 18 25.54 -0.24 8.53
N ILE A 19 24.25 -0.47 8.84
CA ILE A 19 23.15 -0.12 7.95
C ILE A 19 22.98 1.39 8.01
N LYS A 20 23.39 2.06 6.93
CA LYS A 20 23.11 3.47 6.76
C LYS A 20 21.61 3.68 6.57
N PRO A 21 21.01 4.69 7.24
CA PRO A 21 19.63 5.05 6.98
C PRO A 21 19.47 5.49 5.52
N LEU A 22 18.28 5.28 4.95
CA LEU A 22 18.05 5.47 3.51
C LEU A 22 18.32 6.91 3.06
N HIS A 23 18.04 7.91 3.90
CA HIS A 23 18.30 9.32 3.61
C HIS A 23 19.80 9.66 3.47
N ALA A 24 20.70 8.81 3.98
CA ALA A 24 22.16 8.98 3.84
C ALA A 24 22.71 8.37 2.54
N LEU A 25 21.85 7.78 1.71
CA LEU A 25 22.19 7.10 0.46
C LEU A 25 21.70 7.91 -0.76
N SER A 26 22.32 7.69 -1.91
CA SER A 26 21.69 8.10 -3.17
C SER A 26 20.43 7.26 -3.46
N PRO A 27 19.44 7.75 -4.23
CA PRO A 27 18.23 6.97 -4.55
C PRO A 27 18.53 5.57 -5.12
N ALA A 28 19.54 5.45 -5.98
CA ALA A 28 19.96 4.16 -6.53
C ALA A 28 20.51 3.20 -5.45
N GLN A 29 21.30 3.72 -4.50
CA GLN A 29 21.80 2.93 -3.36
C GLN A 29 20.70 2.56 -2.37
N ALA A 30 19.77 3.48 -2.10
CA ALA A 30 18.61 3.23 -1.26
C ALA A 30 17.73 2.11 -1.85
N ARG A 31 17.46 2.13 -3.17
CA ARG A 31 16.73 1.07 -3.88
C ARG A 31 17.44 -0.28 -3.75
N ALA A 32 18.73 -0.34 -4.06
CA ALA A 32 19.50 -1.58 -3.93
C ALA A 32 19.51 -2.13 -2.49
N THR A 33 19.62 -1.24 -1.50
CA THR A 33 19.58 -1.60 -0.07
C THR A 33 18.21 -2.15 0.32
N PHE A 34 17.14 -1.48 -0.11
CA PHE A 34 15.76 -1.90 0.15
C PHE A 34 15.45 -3.26 -0.49
N GLU A 35 15.86 -3.47 -1.74
CA GLU A 35 15.71 -4.76 -2.43
C GLU A 35 16.48 -5.88 -1.73
N SER A 36 17.75 -5.64 -1.38
CA SER A 36 18.58 -6.61 -0.66
C SER A 36 17.99 -6.95 0.72
N SER A 37 17.48 -5.96 1.45
CA SER A 37 16.79 -6.19 2.72
C SER A 37 15.54 -7.03 2.53
N SER A 38 14.71 -6.71 1.52
CA SER A 38 13.49 -7.46 1.19
C SER A 38 13.79 -8.92 0.88
N GLN A 39 14.86 -9.18 0.13
CA GLN A 39 15.29 -10.54 -0.21
C GLN A 39 15.68 -11.35 1.04
N ARG A 40 16.35 -10.73 2.01
CA ARG A 40 16.72 -11.37 3.28
C ARG A 40 15.52 -11.62 4.19
N LEU A 41 14.48 -10.80 4.07
CA LEU A 41 13.24 -10.92 4.84
C LEU A 41 12.23 -11.89 4.22
N ARG A 42 12.51 -12.48 3.06
CA ARG A 42 11.59 -13.43 2.41
C ARG A 42 11.30 -14.61 3.32
N TRP A 43 10.04 -15.04 3.30
CA TRP A 43 9.56 -16.25 3.95
C TRP A 43 8.96 -17.21 2.91
N PRO A 44 8.93 -18.52 3.19
CA PRO A 44 8.20 -19.47 2.35
C PRO A 44 6.70 -19.17 2.45
N VAL A 45 6.11 -18.73 1.35
CA VAL A 45 4.67 -18.50 1.27
C VAL A 45 3.97 -19.81 0.89
N PRO A 46 3.11 -20.41 1.74
CA PRO A 46 2.60 -21.76 1.57
C PRO A 46 1.44 -21.88 0.56
N TRP A 47 1.26 -20.87 -0.30
CA TRP A 47 0.14 -20.76 -1.22
C TRP A 47 0.52 -21.21 -2.62
N ASP A 48 -0.27 -22.13 -3.18
CA ASP A 48 -0.15 -22.51 -4.59
C ASP A 48 -0.79 -21.42 -5.47
N LEU A 49 0.07 -20.61 -6.09
CA LEU A 49 -0.30 -19.45 -6.88
C LEU A 49 0.37 -19.50 -8.26
N ARG A 50 -0.40 -19.21 -9.31
CA ARG A 50 0.12 -18.80 -10.61
C ARG A 50 0.52 -17.33 -10.54
N VAL A 51 1.75 -17.03 -10.92
CA VAL A 51 2.29 -15.67 -10.97
C VAL A 51 2.71 -15.34 -12.39
N GLU A 52 2.26 -14.20 -12.91
CA GLU A 52 2.50 -13.78 -14.29
C GLU A 52 2.88 -12.29 -14.31
N ASP A 53 4.00 -11.98 -14.96
CA ASP A 53 4.40 -10.61 -15.24
C ASP A 53 3.65 -10.13 -16.49
N LEU A 54 3.08 -8.94 -16.38
CA LEU A 54 2.28 -8.28 -17.41
C LEU A 54 2.81 -6.87 -17.63
N SER A 55 2.34 -6.23 -18.71
CA SER A 55 2.59 -4.82 -18.96
C SER A 55 1.33 -4.09 -19.38
N ALA A 56 1.23 -2.85 -18.91
CA ALA A 56 0.28 -1.86 -19.39
C ALA A 56 1.02 -0.75 -20.15
N VAL A 57 0.30 0.01 -20.97
CA VAL A 57 0.82 1.24 -21.57
C VAL A 57 0.16 2.40 -20.85
N VAL A 58 0.95 3.30 -20.28
CA VAL A 58 0.47 4.50 -19.57
C VAL A 58 0.25 5.65 -20.53
N ARG A 59 -0.34 6.75 -20.03
CA ARG A 59 -0.79 7.91 -20.81
C ARG A 59 0.28 8.56 -21.70
N ASP A 60 1.56 8.46 -21.33
CA ASP A 60 2.68 8.99 -22.11
C ASP A 60 3.30 7.98 -23.08
N GLY A 61 2.72 6.78 -23.19
CA GLY A 61 3.18 5.70 -24.06
C GLY A 61 4.24 4.78 -23.45
N SER A 62 4.71 5.06 -22.24
CA SER A 62 5.66 4.20 -21.53
C SER A 62 5.01 2.88 -21.10
N SER A 63 5.83 1.84 -20.89
CA SER A 63 5.39 0.57 -20.33
C SER A 63 5.34 0.66 -18.81
N LEU A 64 4.24 0.20 -18.21
CA LEU A 64 4.07 0.02 -16.77
C LEU A 64 4.10 -1.47 -16.44
N ALA A 65 5.04 -1.87 -15.58
CA ALA A 65 5.15 -3.25 -15.16
C ALA A 65 4.03 -3.61 -14.17
N LEU A 66 3.41 -4.76 -14.37
CA LEU A 66 2.38 -5.31 -13.50
C LEU A 66 2.74 -6.75 -13.16
N ARG A 67 2.36 -7.23 -11.97
CA ARG A 67 2.46 -8.65 -11.62
C ARG A 67 1.14 -9.16 -11.09
N LEU A 68 0.67 -10.24 -11.70
CA LEU A 68 -0.61 -10.85 -11.40
C LEU A 68 -0.40 -12.16 -10.64
N TYR A 69 -0.97 -12.24 -9.45
CA TYR A 69 -1.00 -13.42 -8.59
C TYR A 69 -2.40 -14.01 -8.58
N ARG A 70 -2.53 -15.32 -8.81
CA ARG A 70 -3.83 -16.01 -8.81
C ARG A 70 -3.76 -17.35 -8.12
N PRO A 71 -4.78 -17.75 -7.36
CA PRO A 71 -4.90 -19.13 -6.87
C PRO A 71 -4.86 -20.14 -8.02
N SER A 72 -4.06 -21.20 -7.89
CA SER A 72 -3.86 -22.21 -8.96
C SER A 72 -5.05 -23.17 -9.16
N VAL A 73 -5.97 -23.29 -8.20
CA VAL A 73 -7.07 -24.29 -8.19
C VAL A 73 -8.45 -23.64 -8.33
N ASP A 74 -9.30 -24.17 -9.23
CA ASP A 74 -10.76 -23.95 -9.41
C ASP A 74 -11.29 -22.52 -9.16
N ALA A 75 -10.42 -21.54 -9.34
CA ALA A 75 -10.78 -20.14 -9.28
C ALA A 75 -11.45 -19.85 -10.62
N GLY A 76 -12.78 -19.92 -10.65
CA GLY A 76 -13.58 -19.74 -11.86
C GLY A 76 -13.18 -18.49 -12.64
N GLU A 77 -13.63 -18.41 -13.89
CA GLU A 77 -13.54 -17.17 -14.65
C GLU A 77 -14.20 -16.04 -13.84
N ASN A 78 -13.64 -14.81 -13.89
CA ASN A 78 -14.13 -13.62 -13.19
C ASN A 78 -13.75 -13.54 -11.69
N LEU A 79 -12.45 -13.59 -11.40
CA LEU A 79 -11.89 -13.45 -10.04
C LEU A 79 -11.96 -12.00 -9.54
N PRO A 80 -12.45 -11.75 -8.31
CA PRO A 80 -12.24 -10.48 -7.61
C PRO A 80 -10.76 -10.10 -7.57
N VAL A 81 -10.50 -8.79 -7.54
CA VAL A 81 -9.13 -8.26 -7.64
C VAL A 81 -8.80 -7.40 -6.43
N VAL A 82 -7.66 -7.65 -5.82
CA VAL A 82 -6.96 -6.67 -5.00
C VAL A 82 -5.95 -5.97 -5.91
N LEU A 83 -6.19 -4.70 -6.22
CA LEU A 83 -5.22 -3.87 -6.95
C LEU A 83 -4.27 -3.28 -5.92
N TYR A 84 -3.01 -3.74 -5.95
CA TYR A 84 -2.03 -3.48 -4.89
C TYR A 84 -0.95 -2.50 -5.36
N PHE A 85 -0.71 -1.46 -4.54
CA PHE A 85 0.34 -0.48 -4.74
C PHE A 85 1.36 -0.63 -3.61
N HIS A 86 2.63 -0.85 -3.95
CA HIS A 86 3.67 -1.11 -2.96
C HIS A 86 4.11 0.15 -2.22
N GLY A 87 4.59 -0.01 -0.99
CA GLY A 87 5.25 1.05 -0.22
C GLY A 87 6.68 1.34 -0.67
N GLY A 88 7.34 2.26 0.04
CA GLY A 88 8.72 2.68 -0.24
C GLY A 88 8.91 4.18 -0.51
N GLY A 89 8.03 5.02 0.05
CA GLY A 89 8.19 6.48 0.02
C GLY A 89 8.31 7.06 -1.40
N TYR A 90 7.69 6.42 -2.39
CA TYR A 90 7.75 6.76 -3.81
C TYR A 90 9.14 6.66 -4.48
N VAL A 91 10.17 6.23 -3.74
CA VAL A 91 11.58 6.22 -4.20
C VAL A 91 12.17 4.83 -4.21
N VAL A 92 11.79 3.97 -3.26
CA VAL A 92 12.19 2.56 -3.18
C VAL A 92 10.97 1.66 -3.31
N GLY A 93 11.20 0.35 -3.22
CA GLY A 93 10.15 -0.64 -3.45
C GLY A 93 10.01 -1.04 -4.91
N SER A 94 9.35 -2.17 -5.12
CA SER A 94 9.15 -2.80 -6.41
C SER A 94 8.15 -3.96 -6.28
N LEU A 95 7.80 -4.57 -7.42
CA LEU A 95 7.08 -5.84 -7.47
C LEU A 95 7.80 -6.97 -6.70
N ASP A 96 9.13 -6.97 -6.67
CA ASP A 96 9.93 -8.03 -6.04
C ASP A 96 10.09 -7.86 -4.53
N SER A 97 10.14 -6.62 -4.04
CA SER A 97 10.25 -6.32 -2.59
C SER A 97 8.95 -6.61 -1.83
N HIS A 98 7.81 -6.58 -2.53
CA HIS A 98 6.47 -6.80 -1.96
C HIS A 98 5.83 -8.11 -2.45
N ASP A 99 6.61 -8.99 -3.10
CA ASP A 99 6.14 -10.28 -3.62
C ASP A 99 5.52 -11.16 -2.53
N GLY A 100 6.16 -11.24 -1.35
CA GLY A 100 5.64 -11.98 -0.20
C GLY A 100 4.28 -11.46 0.26
N VAL A 101 4.13 -10.12 0.35
CA VAL A 101 2.88 -9.48 0.75
C VAL A 101 1.76 -9.80 -0.25
N CYS A 102 2.02 -9.66 -1.55
CA CYS A 102 1.04 -9.95 -2.58
C CYS A 102 0.62 -11.43 -2.59
N ARG A 103 1.56 -12.35 -2.33
CA ARG A 103 1.25 -13.78 -2.23
C ARG A 103 0.42 -14.10 -0.99
N GLU A 104 0.71 -13.51 0.17
CA GLU A 104 -0.10 -13.70 1.38
C GLU A 104 -1.53 -13.22 1.15
N LEU A 105 -1.69 -12.03 0.56
CA LEU A 105 -3.01 -11.50 0.21
C LEU A 105 -3.72 -12.43 -0.79
N ALA A 106 -3.09 -12.83 -1.88
CA ALA A 106 -3.70 -13.70 -2.88
C ALA A 106 -4.12 -15.07 -2.29
N GLY A 107 -3.24 -15.67 -1.48
CA GLY A 107 -3.47 -16.97 -0.86
C GLY A 107 -4.60 -16.96 0.15
N ARG A 108 -4.58 -16.00 1.08
CA ARG A 108 -5.57 -15.91 2.16
C ARG A 108 -6.91 -15.38 1.69
N THR A 109 -6.93 -14.40 0.79
CA THR A 109 -8.19 -13.86 0.26
C THR A 109 -8.81 -14.79 -0.78
N ARG A 110 -8.00 -15.67 -1.40
CA ARG A 110 -8.38 -16.49 -2.57
C ARG A 110 -8.82 -15.62 -3.76
N CYS A 111 -8.39 -14.37 -3.81
CA CYS A 111 -8.64 -13.43 -4.89
C CYS A 111 -7.40 -13.28 -5.78
N ALA A 112 -7.57 -12.67 -6.95
CA ALA A 112 -6.42 -12.21 -7.73
C ALA A 112 -5.80 -10.99 -7.05
N VAL A 113 -4.47 -10.90 -7.05
CA VAL A 113 -3.76 -9.67 -6.70
C VAL A 113 -3.06 -9.15 -7.95
N LEU A 114 -3.34 -7.91 -8.35
CA LEU A 114 -2.62 -7.24 -9.42
C LEU A 114 -1.73 -6.16 -8.77
N SER A 115 -0.43 -6.41 -8.70
CA SER A 115 0.55 -5.48 -8.14
C SER A 115 1.08 -4.55 -9.23
N VAL A 116 1.22 -3.26 -8.90
CA VAL A 116 1.59 -2.19 -9.83
C VAL A 116 3.01 -1.70 -9.56
N GLY A 117 3.91 -1.82 -10.55
CA GLY A 117 5.27 -1.31 -10.50
C GLY A 117 5.35 0.12 -11.04
N TYR A 118 4.71 1.06 -10.36
CA TYR A 118 4.66 2.48 -10.75
C TYR A 118 6.05 3.13 -10.76
N ARG A 119 6.21 4.19 -11.56
CA ARG A 119 7.50 4.88 -11.69
C ARG A 119 7.86 5.66 -10.43
N LEU A 120 9.15 5.66 -10.11
CA LEU A 120 9.69 6.16 -8.85
C LEU A 120 10.37 7.52 -9.01
N ALA A 121 10.32 8.30 -7.94
CA ALA A 121 11.08 9.51 -7.75
C ALA A 121 12.55 9.20 -7.42
N PRO A 122 13.49 10.12 -7.72
CA PRO A 122 13.28 11.47 -8.25
C PRO A 122 13.19 11.58 -9.78
N GLU A 123 13.36 10.49 -10.52
CA GLU A 123 13.27 10.47 -11.99
C GLU A 123 11.85 10.80 -12.46
N HIS A 124 10.86 10.34 -11.70
CA HIS A 124 9.44 10.57 -11.93
C HIS A 124 8.79 11.13 -10.66
N ARG A 125 8.84 12.46 -10.52
CA ARG A 125 8.31 13.20 -9.37
C ARG A 125 6.78 13.22 -9.36
N PHE A 126 6.19 13.70 -8.27
CA PHE A 126 4.76 13.96 -8.15
C PHE A 126 4.24 14.74 -9.39
N PRO A 127 3.09 14.37 -9.97
CA PRO A 127 2.18 13.30 -9.57
C PRO A 127 2.38 11.95 -10.30
N THR A 128 3.54 11.68 -10.93
CA THR A 128 3.68 10.55 -11.88
C THR A 128 3.30 9.18 -11.29
N ALA A 129 3.67 8.87 -10.05
CA ALA A 129 3.25 7.61 -9.41
C ALA A 129 1.72 7.46 -9.29
N HIS A 130 1.02 8.55 -8.96
CA HIS A 130 -0.46 8.59 -8.91
C HIS A 130 -1.06 8.36 -10.30
N GLU A 131 -0.50 9.02 -11.31
CA GLU A 131 -0.95 8.88 -12.70
C GLU A 131 -0.74 7.47 -13.26
N ASP A 132 0.40 6.84 -12.97
CA ASP A 132 0.67 5.46 -13.35
C ASP A 132 -0.32 4.49 -12.70
N CYS A 133 -0.65 4.71 -11.43
CA CYS A 133 -1.61 3.88 -10.71
C CYS A 133 -3.04 4.09 -11.24
N ALA A 134 -3.42 5.32 -11.60
CA ALA A 134 -4.69 5.59 -12.28
C ALA A 134 -4.77 4.91 -13.65
N ASP A 135 -3.67 4.90 -14.41
CA ASP A 135 -3.59 4.20 -15.69
C ASP A 135 -3.67 2.67 -15.51
N ALA A 136 -3.15 2.12 -14.40
CA ALA A 136 -3.33 0.71 -14.03
C ALA A 136 -4.81 0.37 -13.71
N VAL A 137 -5.54 1.27 -13.03
CA VAL A 137 -7.00 1.13 -12.81
C VAL A 137 -7.73 1.07 -14.15
N GLN A 138 -7.43 1.99 -15.07
CA GLN A 138 -8.02 2.03 -16.41
C GLN A 138 -7.66 0.79 -17.24
N TRP A 139 -6.43 0.31 -17.14
CA TRP A 139 -5.99 -0.92 -17.78
C TRP A 139 -6.76 -2.13 -17.24
N LEU A 140 -6.92 -2.25 -15.91
CA LEU A 140 -7.69 -3.33 -15.29
C LEU A 140 -9.15 -3.30 -15.75
N ALA A 141 -9.76 -2.12 -15.83
CA ALA A 141 -11.14 -1.96 -16.29
C ALA A 141 -11.36 -2.50 -17.71
N THR A 142 -10.36 -2.32 -18.59
CA THR A 142 -10.48 -2.64 -20.03
C THR A 142 -9.92 -4.02 -20.41
N GLN A 143 -8.88 -4.49 -19.72
CA GLN A 143 -8.17 -5.74 -20.03
C GLN A 143 -8.49 -6.86 -19.04
N GLY A 144 -8.93 -6.54 -17.81
CA GLY A 144 -9.06 -7.50 -16.72
C GLY A 144 -9.93 -8.70 -17.07
N ARG A 145 -11.07 -8.48 -17.72
CA ARG A 145 -11.99 -9.57 -18.13
C ARG A 145 -11.34 -10.59 -19.05
N ARG A 146 -10.42 -10.18 -19.94
CA ARG A 146 -9.69 -11.10 -20.84
C ARG A 146 -8.74 -12.02 -20.09
N LEU A 147 -8.29 -11.56 -18.93
CA LEU A 147 -7.50 -12.33 -17.99
C LEU A 147 -8.40 -13.09 -17.00
N GLY A 148 -9.73 -13.09 -17.15
CA GLY A 148 -10.64 -13.70 -16.18
C GLY A 148 -10.68 -12.98 -14.82
N LEU A 149 -10.34 -11.70 -14.78
CA LEU A 149 -10.51 -10.83 -13.60
C LEU A 149 -11.88 -10.14 -13.65
N ASP A 150 -12.40 -9.73 -12.49
CA ASP A 150 -13.68 -9.04 -12.34
C ASP A 150 -13.50 -7.56 -11.96
N PRO A 151 -13.58 -6.62 -12.92
CA PRO A 151 -13.46 -5.19 -12.63
C PRO A 151 -14.59 -4.60 -11.79
N ALA A 152 -15.69 -5.34 -11.56
CA ALA A 152 -16.79 -4.89 -10.70
C ALA A 152 -16.55 -5.22 -9.21
N ARG A 153 -15.55 -6.05 -8.91
CA ARG A 153 -15.21 -6.49 -7.55
C ARG A 153 -13.73 -6.25 -7.29
N VAL A 154 -13.38 -4.98 -7.12
CA VAL A 154 -11.99 -4.54 -6.93
C VAL A 154 -11.81 -3.85 -5.59
N VAL A 155 -10.81 -4.27 -4.84
CA VAL A 155 -10.32 -3.57 -3.64
C VAL A 155 -9.08 -2.78 -4.03
N PHE A 156 -9.01 -1.51 -3.66
CA PHE A 156 -7.77 -0.73 -3.75
C PHE A 156 -6.97 -0.95 -2.47
N ALA A 157 -5.72 -1.38 -2.63
CA ALA A 157 -4.90 -1.78 -1.50
C ALA A 157 -3.46 -1.26 -1.65
N GLY A 158 -2.81 -1.04 -0.53
CA GLY A 158 -1.39 -0.76 -0.52
C GLY A 158 -0.86 -0.57 0.89
N ASP A 159 0.43 -0.32 0.96
CA ASP A 159 1.12 -0.06 2.21
C ASP A 159 1.96 1.22 2.12
N SER A 160 2.07 1.98 3.21
CA SER A 160 2.84 3.23 3.27
C SER A 160 2.45 4.20 2.13
N ALA A 161 3.41 4.66 1.33
CA ALA A 161 3.18 5.44 0.12
C ALA A 161 2.20 4.79 -0.88
N GLY A 162 2.18 3.45 -0.97
CA GLY A 162 1.21 2.70 -1.77
C GLY A 162 -0.21 2.78 -1.24
N ALA A 163 -0.38 2.80 0.08
CA ALA A 163 -1.68 3.04 0.70
C ALA A 163 -2.17 4.47 0.45
N THR A 164 -1.27 5.45 0.38
CA THR A 164 -1.60 6.83 -0.06
C THR A 164 -2.13 6.84 -1.49
N LEU A 165 -1.48 6.12 -2.41
CA LEU A 165 -1.93 5.99 -3.80
C LEU A 165 -3.32 5.33 -3.89
N ALA A 166 -3.55 4.24 -3.13
CA ALA A 166 -4.87 3.60 -3.03
C ALA A 166 -5.95 4.59 -2.55
N THR A 167 -5.62 5.36 -1.51
CA THR A 167 -6.51 6.36 -0.91
C THR A 167 -6.87 7.46 -1.91
N ALA A 168 -5.87 8.04 -2.58
CA ALA A 168 -6.07 9.08 -3.58
C ALA A 168 -6.90 8.58 -4.77
N LEU A 169 -6.66 7.35 -5.23
CA LEU A 169 -7.47 6.75 -6.30
C LEU A 169 -8.92 6.47 -5.89
N ALA A 170 -9.17 6.10 -4.63
CA ALA A 170 -10.53 5.95 -4.12
C ALA A 170 -11.26 7.31 -4.09
N ILE A 171 -10.57 8.38 -3.66
CA ILE A 171 -11.09 9.76 -3.71
C ILE A 171 -11.40 10.17 -5.16
N GLU A 172 -10.50 9.87 -6.09
CA GLU A 172 -10.70 10.16 -7.51
C GLU A 172 -11.92 9.41 -8.07
N ALA A 173 -12.06 8.11 -7.76
CA ALA A 173 -13.19 7.30 -8.20
C ALA A 173 -14.53 7.84 -7.65
N ALA A 174 -14.59 8.19 -6.36
CA ALA A 174 -15.81 8.77 -5.77
C ALA A 174 -16.18 10.12 -6.42
N ARG A 175 -15.19 10.98 -6.69
CA ARG A 175 -15.42 12.26 -7.40
C ARG A 175 -15.91 12.07 -8.83
N GLN A 176 -15.44 11.04 -9.53
CA GLN A 176 -15.89 10.70 -10.88
C GLN A 176 -17.28 10.03 -10.88
N GLY A 177 -17.68 9.40 -9.78
CA GLY A 177 -18.96 8.75 -9.62
C GLY A 177 -19.21 7.69 -10.70
N PRO A 178 -20.37 7.70 -11.40
CA PRO A 178 -20.66 6.73 -12.46
C PRO A 178 -19.69 6.73 -13.66
N GLN A 179 -18.85 7.76 -13.79
CA GLN A 179 -17.83 7.83 -14.86
C GLN A 179 -16.49 7.19 -14.46
N ALA A 180 -16.33 6.78 -13.20
CA ALA A 180 -15.12 6.12 -12.75
C ALA A 180 -14.89 4.82 -13.52
N ALA A 181 -13.65 4.58 -13.96
CA ALA A 181 -13.29 3.34 -14.65
C ALA A 181 -13.55 2.11 -13.78
N ILE A 182 -13.26 2.22 -12.48
CA ILE A 182 -13.55 1.24 -11.43
C ILE A 182 -13.95 2.02 -10.18
N THR A 183 -15.08 1.65 -9.59
CA THR A 183 -15.42 2.05 -8.21
C THR A 183 -14.96 0.91 -7.29
N PRO A 184 -14.02 1.14 -6.36
CA PRO A 184 -13.59 0.08 -5.46
C PRO A 184 -14.73 -0.34 -4.53
N VAL A 185 -14.82 -1.64 -4.21
CA VAL A 185 -15.77 -2.17 -3.22
C VAL A 185 -15.21 -2.13 -1.79
N GLY A 186 -13.94 -1.79 -1.65
CA GLY A 186 -13.28 -1.55 -0.37
C GLY A 186 -11.86 -1.01 -0.52
N GLN A 187 -11.31 -0.52 0.58
CA GLN A 187 -9.98 0.06 0.67
C GLN A 187 -9.17 -0.66 1.75
N LEU A 188 -8.04 -1.27 1.40
CA LEU A 188 -7.12 -1.89 2.36
C LEU A 188 -5.87 -1.01 2.50
N LEU A 189 -5.85 -0.17 3.53
CA LEU A 189 -4.87 0.90 3.70
C LEU A 189 -3.92 0.55 4.86
N CYS A 190 -2.71 0.11 4.54
CA CYS A 190 -1.73 -0.29 5.55
C CYS A 190 -0.76 0.86 5.84
N TYR A 191 -0.83 1.42 7.04
CA TYR A 191 -0.01 2.50 7.60
C TYR A 191 0.26 3.62 6.59
N PRO A 192 -0.81 4.24 6.04
CA PRO A 192 -0.70 5.20 4.95
C PRO A 192 0.00 6.48 5.39
N ILE A 193 0.74 7.09 4.46
CA ILE A 193 1.04 8.52 4.55
C ILE A 193 -0.25 9.26 4.19
N THR A 194 -0.77 10.08 5.11
CA THR A 194 -2.04 10.81 4.89
C THR A 194 -1.88 12.32 4.97
N ASP A 195 -0.79 12.82 5.55
CA ASP A 195 -0.52 14.26 5.66
C ASP A 195 0.98 14.59 5.62
N ALA A 196 1.55 14.62 4.42
CA ALA A 196 2.94 15.02 4.19
C ALA A 196 3.20 16.52 4.41
N SER A 197 2.17 17.32 4.73
CA SER A 197 2.27 18.77 4.87
C SER A 197 2.71 19.25 6.26
N CYS A 198 2.57 18.40 7.28
CA CYS A 198 2.93 18.71 8.65
C CYS A 198 3.45 17.48 9.40
N LYS A 199 3.94 17.69 10.62
CA LYS A 199 4.34 16.61 11.53
C LYS A 199 3.41 16.58 12.74
N ARG A 200 3.02 15.38 13.16
CA ARG A 200 2.16 15.13 14.34
C ARG A 200 2.96 14.60 15.53
N SER A 201 2.31 14.35 16.66
CA SER A 201 3.01 13.95 17.89
C SER A 201 3.74 12.62 17.73
N SER A 202 3.15 11.67 17.00
CA SER A 202 3.77 10.38 16.64
C SER A 202 5.15 10.52 15.96
N HIS A 203 5.38 11.57 15.14
CA HIS A 203 6.70 11.83 14.57
C HIS A 203 7.75 12.11 15.65
N THR A 204 7.42 12.92 16.66
CA THR A 204 8.34 13.19 17.77
C THR A 204 8.59 11.97 18.65
N VAL A 205 7.59 11.10 18.81
CA VAL A 205 7.67 9.94 19.72
C VAL A 205 8.33 8.74 19.05
N PHE A 206 8.06 8.52 17.75
CA PHE A 206 8.45 7.31 17.02
C PHE A 206 9.32 7.56 15.79
N GLY A 207 9.63 8.81 15.46
CA GLY A 207 10.44 9.17 14.29
C GLY A 207 11.94 8.86 14.43
N GLU A 208 12.40 8.30 15.55
CA GLU A 208 13.77 7.83 15.73
C GLU A 208 13.79 6.47 16.43
N GLY A 209 14.58 5.51 15.93
CA GLY A 209 14.79 4.20 16.56
C GLY A 209 13.74 3.12 16.28
N TYR A 210 12.69 3.43 15.51
CA TYR A 210 11.58 2.49 15.20
C TYR A 210 11.46 2.18 13.70
N LEU A 211 12.60 1.84 13.07
CA LEU A 211 12.76 1.49 11.65
C LEU A 211 12.53 2.65 10.66
N LEU A 212 11.38 3.31 10.68
CA LEU A 212 11.10 4.47 9.83
C LEU A 212 11.48 5.76 10.57
N GLU A 213 12.53 6.41 10.10
CA GLU A 213 13.01 7.67 10.68
C GLU A 213 12.34 8.90 10.05
N ASP A 214 12.17 9.93 10.86
CA ASP A 214 11.61 11.23 10.46
C ASP A 214 12.45 11.89 9.35
N GLU A 215 13.78 11.82 9.45
CA GLU A 215 14.69 12.31 8.41
C GLU A 215 14.55 11.51 7.12
N THR A 216 14.23 10.21 7.22
CA THR A 216 13.97 9.36 6.06
C THR A 216 12.66 9.74 5.37
N LEU A 217 11.60 10.07 6.13
CA LEU A 217 10.36 10.61 5.58
C LEU A 217 10.57 11.95 4.87
N ASP A 218 11.28 12.88 5.50
CA ASP A 218 11.58 14.18 4.88
C ASP A 218 12.39 14.02 3.59
N TRP A 219 13.36 13.10 3.57
CA TRP A 219 14.11 12.76 2.37
C TRP A 219 13.21 12.20 1.27
N PHE A 220 12.33 11.24 1.57
CA PHE A 220 11.37 10.69 0.60
C PHE A 220 10.49 11.79 0.00
N TYR A 221 9.93 12.66 0.84
CA TYR A 221 9.04 13.70 0.36
C TYR A 221 9.80 14.73 -0.50
N ALA A 222 11.06 15.04 -0.17
CA ALA A 222 11.91 15.93 -0.99
C ALA A 222 12.31 15.32 -2.34
N GLN A 223 12.47 14.00 -2.43
CA GLN A 223 12.68 13.32 -3.72
C GLN A 223 11.41 13.34 -4.58
N TYR A 224 10.25 13.12 -3.95
CA TYR A 224 8.98 12.97 -4.65
C TYR A 224 8.36 14.30 -5.07
N ALA A 225 8.35 15.31 -4.21
CA ALA A 225 7.76 16.61 -4.51
C ALA A 225 8.55 17.38 -5.59
N GLN A 226 7.85 18.13 -6.44
CA GLN A 226 8.46 19.15 -7.31
C GLN A 226 8.63 20.47 -6.55
N SER A 227 7.70 20.76 -5.63
CA SER A 227 7.73 21.92 -4.74
C SER A 227 7.10 21.60 -3.39
N ASP A 228 7.37 22.41 -2.35
CA ASP A 228 6.79 22.21 -1.02
C ASP A 228 5.24 22.28 -1.02
N GLU A 229 4.63 22.99 -1.96
CA GLU A 229 3.18 23.08 -2.09
C GLU A 229 2.56 21.74 -2.52
N ASP A 230 3.29 20.88 -3.22
CA ASP A 230 2.78 19.56 -3.64
C ASP A 230 2.43 18.69 -2.43
N ARG A 231 3.12 18.87 -1.29
CA ARG A 231 2.81 18.17 -0.03
C ARG A 231 1.42 18.54 0.50
N ARG A 232 0.80 19.62 0.04
CA ARG A 232 -0.55 20.04 0.44
C ARG A 232 -1.62 19.56 -0.53
N ASP A 233 -1.23 19.03 -1.70
CA ASP A 233 -2.18 18.44 -2.66
C ASP A 233 -2.77 17.16 -2.08
N TRP A 234 -4.09 16.99 -2.20
CA TRP A 234 -4.81 15.84 -1.64
C TRP A 234 -4.37 14.48 -2.22
N ARG A 235 -3.72 14.46 -3.40
CA ARG A 235 -3.14 13.23 -3.98
C ARG A 235 -1.87 12.78 -3.25
N PHE A 236 -1.23 13.68 -2.52
CA PHE A 236 -0.09 13.38 -1.65
C PHE A 236 -0.53 13.32 -0.18
N SER A 237 -1.37 14.25 0.24
CA SER A 237 -1.91 14.35 1.60
C SER A 237 -3.43 14.16 1.61
N PRO A 238 -3.94 12.92 1.45
CA PRO A 238 -5.38 12.66 1.35
C PRO A 238 -6.19 13.08 2.58
N LEU A 239 -5.54 13.27 3.74
CA LEU A 239 -6.18 13.88 4.92
C LEU A 239 -6.70 15.31 4.65
N LEU A 240 -6.15 15.99 3.65
CA LEU A 240 -6.49 17.36 3.25
C LEU A 240 -7.52 17.42 2.11
N ALA A 241 -8.04 16.29 1.61
CA ALA A 241 -9.05 16.31 0.55
C ALA A 241 -10.32 17.06 1.00
N ASP A 242 -10.97 17.87 0.17
CA ASP A 242 -12.14 18.63 0.68
C ASP A 242 -13.36 17.74 1.03
N GLU A 243 -13.54 16.63 0.31
CA GLU A 243 -14.72 15.75 0.43
C GLU A 243 -14.28 14.28 0.49
N LEU A 244 -14.89 13.52 1.40
CA LEU A 244 -14.66 12.08 1.60
C LEU A 244 -15.96 11.27 1.64
N ALA A 245 -17.13 11.91 1.54
CA ALA A 245 -18.40 11.21 1.49
C ALA A 245 -18.48 10.33 0.22
N GLY A 246 -19.08 9.15 0.37
CA GLY A 246 -19.27 8.21 -0.74
C GLY A 246 -18.05 7.37 -1.09
N LEU A 247 -16.97 7.44 -0.32
CA LEU A 247 -15.86 6.51 -0.46
C LEU A 247 -16.26 5.09 -0.05
N ALA A 248 -15.57 4.12 -0.65
CA ALA A 248 -15.71 2.71 -0.32
C ALA A 248 -15.33 2.44 1.15
N PRO A 249 -15.90 1.41 1.79
CA PRO A 249 -15.52 1.03 3.15
C PRO A 249 -14.02 0.75 3.26
N ALA A 250 -13.42 1.04 4.40
CA ALA A 250 -11.97 1.00 4.58
C ALA A 250 -11.54 0.17 5.79
N ILE A 251 -10.47 -0.62 5.61
CA ILE A 251 -9.66 -1.14 6.70
C ILE A 251 -8.38 -0.33 6.72
N ILE A 252 -8.10 0.29 7.87
CA ILE A 252 -6.90 1.07 8.09
C ILE A 252 -6.08 0.36 9.14
N LEU A 253 -5.03 -0.35 8.71
CA LEU A 253 -4.06 -0.95 9.61
C LEU A 253 -3.00 0.09 9.95
N LEU A 254 -2.74 0.35 11.21
CA LEU A 254 -1.70 1.25 11.69
C LEU A 254 -0.70 0.46 12.53
N ALA A 255 0.58 0.80 12.43
CA ALA A 255 1.58 0.25 13.34
C ALA A 255 1.67 1.12 14.61
N GLY A 256 1.72 0.50 15.79
CA GLY A 256 1.67 1.22 17.06
C GLY A 256 2.94 2.01 17.39
N LEU A 257 4.06 1.70 16.74
CA LEU A 257 5.36 2.36 16.89
C LEU A 257 5.81 2.96 15.55
N ASP A 258 5.06 3.95 15.07
CA ASP A 258 5.20 4.51 13.72
C ASP A 258 5.01 6.03 13.73
N PRO A 259 5.90 6.82 13.11
CA PRO A 259 5.70 8.26 12.95
C PRO A 259 4.37 8.61 12.25
N LEU A 260 3.83 7.73 11.40
CA LEU A 260 2.58 7.96 10.66
C LEU A 260 1.30 7.59 11.45
N LEU A 261 1.43 7.13 12.70
CA LEU A 261 0.30 6.66 13.51
C LEU A 261 -0.80 7.71 13.69
N ASP A 262 -0.44 8.93 14.08
CA ASP A 262 -1.44 9.97 14.40
C ASP A 262 -2.17 10.49 13.16
N GLU A 263 -1.49 10.57 12.02
CA GLU A 263 -2.13 10.99 10.77
C GLU A 263 -3.05 9.91 10.22
N GLY A 264 -2.66 8.63 10.31
CA GLY A 264 -3.53 7.51 9.99
C GLY A 264 -4.81 7.48 10.86
N LYS A 265 -4.67 7.72 12.18
CA LYS A 265 -5.83 7.87 13.09
C LYS A 265 -6.70 9.08 12.71
N ALA A 266 -6.09 10.20 12.36
CA ALA A 266 -6.81 11.39 11.92
C ALA A 266 -7.61 11.12 10.63
N TYR A 267 -7.04 10.37 9.69
CA TYR A 267 -7.70 10.00 8.46
C TYR A 267 -8.88 9.05 8.69
N ALA A 268 -8.69 8.03 9.55
CA ALA A 268 -9.78 7.13 9.98
C ALA A 268 -10.96 7.92 10.56
N ALA A 269 -10.69 8.83 11.51
CA ALA A 269 -11.72 9.68 12.10
C ALA A 269 -12.43 10.56 11.07
N ARG A 270 -11.71 11.06 10.06
CA ARG A 270 -12.31 11.87 8.98
C ARG A 270 -13.23 11.08 8.06
N LEU A 271 -12.88 9.83 7.77
CA LEU A 271 -13.73 8.91 7.01
C LEU A 271 -15.01 8.56 7.78
N GLU A 272 -14.89 8.25 9.07
CA GLU A 272 -16.04 8.00 9.95
C GLU A 272 -16.97 9.23 10.02
N GLN A 273 -16.42 10.44 10.16
CA GLN A 273 -17.20 11.69 10.13
C GLN A 273 -17.91 11.93 8.79
N ALA A 274 -17.33 11.46 7.69
CA ALA A 274 -17.93 11.50 6.36
C ALA A 274 -18.95 10.37 6.11
N GLY A 275 -19.20 9.51 7.10
CA GLY A 275 -20.16 8.40 7.03
C GLY A 275 -19.65 7.16 6.31
N VAL A 276 -18.34 7.03 6.13
CA VAL A 276 -17.70 5.83 5.57
C VAL A 276 -17.59 4.76 6.66
N ASP A 277 -17.84 3.50 6.31
CA ASP A 277 -17.60 2.36 7.21
C ASP A 277 -16.09 2.08 7.31
N VAL A 278 -15.55 2.18 8.53
CA VAL A 278 -14.11 2.13 8.80
C VAL A 278 -13.82 1.11 9.89
N GLU A 279 -12.91 0.19 9.62
CA GLU A 279 -12.25 -0.65 10.63
C GLU A 279 -10.80 -0.15 10.79
N CYS A 280 -10.51 0.54 11.89
CA CYS A 280 -9.15 0.98 12.22
C CYS A 280 -8.50 -0.02 13.19
N ILE A 281 -7.41 -0.64 12.75
CA ILE A 281 -6.67 -1.66 13.51
C ILE A 281 -5.32 -1.05 13.88
N VAL A 282 -4.97 -1.04 15.16
CA VAL A 282 -3.63 -0.64 15.62
C VAL A 282 -2.86 -1.89 16.03
N ALA A 283 -1.83 -2.23 15.27
CA ALA A 283 -0.90 -3.31 15.59
C ALA A 283 0.11 -2.83 16.64
N GLU A 284 -0.29 -2.92 17.90
CA GLU A 284 0.50 -2.49 19.04
C GLU A 284 1.86 -3.20 19.09
N GLY A 285 2.92 -2.43 19.34
CA GLY A 285 4.29 -2.96 19.46
C GLY A 285 4.98 -3.32 18.13
N LEU A 286 4.30 -3.17 16.99
CA LEU A 286 4.90 -3.30 15.67
C LEU A 286 5.28 -1.93 15.09
N THR A 287 6.29 -1.92 14.23
CA THR A 287 6.80 -0.71 13.55
C THR A 287 6.18 -0.53 12.17
N HIS A 288 6.49 0.59 11.53
CA HIS A 288 6.25 0.77 10.10
C HIS A 288 6.75 -0.44 9.28
N ASP A 289 6.15 -0.66 8.10
CA ASP A 289 6.55 -1.74 7.16
C ASP A 289 6.30 -3.17 7.68
N LEU A 290 5.45 -3.34 8.72
CA LEU A 290 5.23 -4.61 9.42
C LEU A 290 4.84 -5.78 8.51
N LEU A 291 4.13 -5.54 7.40
CA LEU A 291 3.70 -6.62 6.50
C LEU A 291 4.88 -7.38 5.90
N ARG A 292 6.04 -6.73 5.76
CA ARG A 292 7.26 -7.36 5.23
C ARG A 292 8.08 -8.09 6.28
N THR A 293 7.63 -8.12 7.54
CA THR A 293 8.39 -8.65 8.68
C THR A 293 7.97 -10.05 9.12
N LEU A 294 7.12 -10.75 8.38
CA LEU A 294 6.56 -12.05 8.79
C LEU A 294 7.63 -13.14 9.08
N SER A 295 8.80 -13.07 8.43
CA SER A 295 9.94 -13.96 8.70
C SER A 295 10.58 -13.73 10.08
N ILE A 296 10.35 -12.57 10.69
CA ILE A 296 10.90 -12.15 11.99
C ILE A 296 9.82 -12.18 13.07
N VAL A 297 8.61 -11.73 12.74
CA VAL A 297 7.50 -11.53 13.67
C VAL A 297 6.33 -12.43 13.24
N PRO A 298 6.24 -13.67 13.74
CA PRO A 298 5.21 -14.63 13.35
C PRO A 298 3.78 -14.12 13.58
N GLU A 299 3.57 -13.24 14.55
CA GLU A 299 2.28 -12.62 14.90
C GLU A 299 1.70 -11.79 13.73
N VAL A 300 2.52 -11.36 12.77
CA VAL A 300 2.05 -10.73 11.52
C VAL A 300 1.15 -11.67 10.71
N THR A 301 1.24 -12.99 10.93
CA THR A 301 0.29 -13.98 10.39
C THR A 301 -1.15 -13.63 10.77
N GLU A 302 -1.41 -13.28 12.02
CA GLU A 302 -2.75 -12.95 12.51
C GLU A 302 -3.25 -11.63 11.90
N VAL A 303 -2.34 -10.66 11.71
CA VAL A 303 -2.64 -9.43 10.98
C VAL A 303 -3.09 -9.75 9.56
N TYR A 304 -2.35 -10.58 8.83
CA TYR A 304 -2.75 -11.00 7.49
C TYR A 304 -4.10 -11.72 7.45
N ASP A 305 -4.40 -12.57 8.43
CA ASP A 305 -5.70 -13.22 8.53
C ASP A 305 -6.83 -12.21 8.72
N GLN A 306 -6.66 -11.25 9.63
CA GLN A 306 -7.66 -10.19 9.86
C GLN A 306 -7.89 -9.34 8.60
N LEU A 307 -6.81 -8.92 7.92
CA LEU A 307 -6.91 -8.16 6.67
C LEU A 307 -7.63 -8.97 5.58
N ALA A 308 -7.27 -10.24 5.42
CA ALA A 308 -7.87 -11.11 4.42
C ALA A 308 -9.35 -11.37 4.69
N ASP A 309 -9.74 -11.56 5.95
CA ASP A 309 -11.13 -11.69 6.36
C ASP A 309 -11.94 -10.46 5.94
N GLY A 310 -11.41 -9.27 6.19
CA GLY A 310 -12.00 -8.00 5.78
C GLY A 310 -12.19 -7.86 4.28
N VAL A 311 -11.13 -8.13 3.51
CA VAL A 311 -11.19 -8.13 2.05
C VAL A 311 -12.23 -9.12 1.54
N ARG A 312 -12.31 -10.34 2.11
CA ARG A 312 -13.32 -11.32 1.70
C ARG A 312 -14.74 -10.84 2.01
N ARG A 313 -14.99 -10.12 3.10
CA ARG A 313 -16.33 -9.56 3.41
C ARG A 313 -16.82 -8.63 2.29
N TRP A 314 -15.98 -7.74 1.76
CA TRP A 314 -16.37 -6.86 0.66
C TRP A 314 -16.56 -7.60 -0.66
N LEU A 315 -15.73 -8.60 -0.94
CA LEU A 315 -15.72 -9.32 -2.22
C LEU A 315 -16.78 -10.44 -2.31
N GLN A 316 -17.30 -10.91 -1.17
CA GLN A 316 -18.36 -11.92 -1.06
C GLN A 316 -19.76 -11.33 -0.91
N ALA A 317 -19.89 -10.03 -0.64
CA ALA A 317 -21.18 -9.37 -0.64
C ALA A 317 -21.78 -9.49 -2.06
N GLU A 318 -22.74 -10.39 -2.25
CA GLU A 318 -23.49 -10.47 -3.51
C GLU A 318 -23.99 -9.07 -3.84
N GLY A 319 -23.78 -8.66 -5.09
CA GLY A 319 -24.03 -7.30 -5.55
C GLY A 319 -25.32 -6.77 -4.94
N ILE A 320 -25.20 -5.70 -4.16
CA ILE A 320 -26.35 -4.91 -3.75
C ILE A 320 -26.91 -4.37 -5.05
N GLY A 321 -27.88 -5.10 -5.58
CA GLY A 321 -28.57 -4.78 -6.80
C GLY A 321 -29.09 -3.36 -6.71
N SER A 322 -28.96 -2.66 -7.83
CA SER A 322 -29.88 -1.63 -8.29
C SER A 322 -31.08 -1.42 -7.36
N ARG A 323 -31.01 -0.39 -6.54
CA ARG A 323 -32.17 0.30 -5.98
C ARG A 323 -32.01 1.79 -6.23
#